data_AF-A0A7K1G8C7-F1
#
_entry.id   AF-A0A7K1G8C7-F1
#
_cell.length_a   1.000
_cell.length_b   1.000
_cell.length_c   1.000
_cell.angle_alpha   90.00
_cell.angle_beta   90.00
_cell.angle_gamma   90.00
#
_symmetry.space_group_name_H-M   'P 1'
#
loop_
_entity.id
_entity.type
_entity.pdbx_description
1 polymer ?
#
loop_
_entity_poly.entity_id
_entity_poly.type
_entity_poly.pdbx_seq_one_letter_code
_entity_poly.pdbx_strand_id
1 'polypeptide(L)'
;MRIIRPLFIVVFLFGCKNQTNEYIQKFENILGERKTKALDLLVFDFENNLDKVYPNISLQKAYEQYLKDLIDPKETDWDKFRFLSDETRAEFENSGLKKEVYNLELEFVEEKKDSLLTYYSNGVGKYMRAIYEIKEHDTLMMEYYKRREIGGLMQNEIFVNGILHFRPDFNNYFHKRIVVIEFTY
;
A
#
# COMPACT_ATOMS: atom_id res chain seq x y z
N MET A 1 -64.57 -22.82 -3.92
CA MET A 1 -63.66 -21.82 -3.34
C MET A 1 -62.38 -21.81 -4.17
N ARG A 2 -62.07 -20.69 -4.84
CA ARG A 2 -60.85 -20.54 -5.66
C ARG A 2 -59.72 -20.02 -4.77
N ILE A 3 -58.67 -20.82 -4.58
CA ILE A 3 -57.46 -20.42 -3.87
C ILE A 3 -56.57 -19.70 -4.89
N ILE A 4 -56.49 -18.37 -4.79
CA ILE A 4 -55.52 -17.57 -5.55
C ILE A 4 -54.18 -17.69 -4.82
N ARG A 5 -53.18 -18.29 -5.47
CA ARG A 5 -51.79 -18.28 -4.99
C ARG A 5 -51.18 -16.89 -5.24
N PRO A 6 -50.55 -16.23 -4.26
CA PRO A 6 -49.76 -15.04 -4.56
C PRO A 6 -48.44 -15.48 -5.20
N LEU A 7 -48.23 -15.05 -6.45
CA LEU A 7 -46.93 -15.15 -7.13
C LEU A 7 -46.03 -14.04 -6.54
N PHE A 8 -45.14 -14.41 -5.62
CA PHE A 8 -44.06 -13.53 -5.18
C PHE A 8 -43.06 -13.37 -6.33
N ILE A 9 -43.21 -12.30 -7.12
CA ILE A 9 -42.18 -11.87 -8.06
C ILE A 9 -41.12 -11.14 -7.23
N VAL A 10 -40.05 -11.86 -6.88
CA VAL A 10 -38.84 -11.26 -6.32
C VAL A 10 -38.12 -10.56 -7.46
N VAL A 11 -38.29 -9.24 -7.55
CA VAL A 11 -37.49 -8.41 -8.45
C VAL A 11 -36.11 -8.24 -7.82
N PHE A 12 -35.16 -9.09 -8.23
CA PHE A 12 -33.73 -8.89 -7.94
C PHE A 12 -33.24 -7.66 -8.74
N LEU A 13 -33.35 -6.46 -8.16
CA LEU A 13 -32.58 -5.30 -8.62
C LEU A 13 -31.17 -5.36 -8.03
N PHE A 14 -30.35 -6.33 -8.45
CA PHE A 14 -28.91 -6.28 -8.24
C PHE A 14 -28.23 -5.82 -9.53
N GLY A 15 -28.54 -4.57 -9.88
CA GLY A 15 -27.69 -3.76 -10.74
C GLY A 15 -26.88 -2.82 -9.85
N CYS A 16 -25.98 -3.35 -9.01
CA CYS A 16 -24.85 -2.54 -8.58
C CYS A 16 -24.05 -2.23 -9.85
N LYS A 17 -24.36 -1.08 -10.47
CA LYS A 17 -23.48 -0.46 -11.45
C LYS A 17 -22.15 -0.31 -10.71
N ASN A 18 -21.16 -1.15 -11.00
CA ASN A 18 -19.80 -0.97 -10.53
C ASN A 18 -19.33 0.37 -11.11
N GLN A 19 -19.65 1.47 -10.42
CA GLN A 19 -18.97 2.73 -10.58
C GLN A 19 -17.57 2.46 -10.06
N THR A 20 -16.69 2.02 -10.96
CA THR A 20 -15.26 2.03 -10.70
C THR A 20 -14.93 3.41 -10.16
N ASN A 21 -14.35 3.45 -8.96
CA ASN A 21 -14.03 4.69 -8.27
C ASN A 21 -13.12 5.54 -9.19
N GLU A 22 -13.55 6.77 -9.51
CA GLU A 22 -12.85 7.64 -10.47
C GLU A 22 -11.41 7.94 -10.05
N TYR A 23 -11.13 7.98 -8.74
CA TYR A 23 -9.80 8.20 -8.21
C TYR A 23 -8.89 6.99 -8.42
N ILE A 24 -9.44 5.76 -8.30
CA ILE A 24 -8.70 4.53 -8.62
C ILE A 24 -8.32 4.54 -10.10
N GLN A 25 -9.29 4.83 -10.99
CA GLN A 25 -9.00 4.92 -12.43
C GLN A 25 -7.95 5.99 -12.74
N LYS A 26 -8.07 7.18 -12.13
CA LYS A 26 -7.10 8.27 -12.32
C LYS A 26 -5.69 7.85 -11.89
N PHE A 27 -5.58 7.23 -10.72
CA PHE A 27 -4.32 6.72 -10.19
C PHE A 27 -3.70 5.68 -11.12
N GLU A 28 -4.46 4.66 -11.51
CA GLU A 28 -4.00 3.56 -12.35
C GLU A 28 -3.62 4.04 -13.76
N ASN A 29 -4.34 5.01 -14.31
CA ASN A 29 -4.02 5.61 -15.60
C ASN A 29 -2.68 6.37 -15.58
N ILE A 30 -2.38 7.09 -14.49
CA ILE A 30 -1.11 7.81 -14.34
C ILE A 30 0.04 6.83 -14.12
N LEU A 31 -0.15 5.86 -13.23
CA LEU A 31 0.88 4.87 -12.87
C LEU A 31 1.17 3.93 -14.05
N GLY A 32 0.12 3.52 -14.75
CA GLY A 32 0.13 2.61 -15.89
C GLY A 32 -0.08 1.15 -15.50
N GLU A 33 -0.82 0.42 -16.34
CA GLU A 33 -1.30 -0.95 -16.07
C GLU A 33 -0.23 -1.91 -15.52
N ARG A 34 0.94 -1.99 -16.16
CA ARG A 34 2.01 -2.91 -15.72
C ARG A 34 2.49 -2.60 -14.30
N LYS A 35 2.58 -1.32 -13.95
CA LYS A 35 3.05 -0.87 -12.63
C LYS A 35 1.95 -1.01 -11.58
N THR A 36 0.70 -0.79 -11.95
CA THR A 36 -0.45 -1.11 -11.09
C THR A 36 -0.46 -2.58 -10.72
N LYS A 37 -0.31 -3.48 -11.71
CA LYS A 37 -0.24 -4.94 -11.45
C LYS A 37 0.89 -5.32 -10.50
N ALA A 38 2.07 -4.70 -10.66
CA ALA A 38 3.18 -4.92 -9.73
C ALA A 38 2.83 -4.45 -8.31
N LEU A 39 2.16 -3.30 -8.16
CA LEU A 39 1.69 -2.82 -6.86
C LEU A 39 0.61 -3.73 -6.25
N ASP A 40 -0.26 -4.31 -7.07
CA ASP A 40 -1.26 -5.28 -6.62
C ASP A 40 -0.60 -6.54 -6.07
N LEU A 41 0.44 -7.04 -6.74
CA LEU A 41 1.24 -8.19 -6.26
C LEU A 41 1.94 -7.88 -4.93
N LEU A 42 2.49 -6.69 -4.76
CA LEU A 42 3.08 -6.26 -3.48
C LEU A 42 2.04 -6.30 -2.35
N VAL A 43 0.84 -5.78 -2.59
CA VAL A 43 -0.25 -5.82 -1.60
C VAL A 43 -0.68 -7.24 -1.32
N PHE A 44 -0.83 -8.07 -2.35
CA PHE A 44 -1.22 -9.47 -2.20
C PHE A 44 -0.22 -10.26 -1.33
N ASP A 45 1.08 -10.16 -1.60
CA ASP A 45 2.11 -10.82 -0.81
C ASP A 45 2.16 -10.30 0.63
N PHE A 46 1.98 -9.00 0.82
CA PHE A 46 1.90 -8.39 2.14
C PHE A 46 0.72 -8.94 2.96
N GLU A 47 -0.49 -8.93 2.39
CA GLU A 47 -1.70 -9.41 3.07
C GLU A 47 -1.63 -10.93 3.32
N ASN A 48 -1.09 -11.71 2.39
CA ASN A 48 -0.82 -13.13 2.62
C ASN A 48 0.17 -13.37 3.77
N ASN A 49 1.17 -12.50 3.94
CA ASN A 49 2.07 -12.59 5.07
C ASN A 49 1.37 -12.21 6.38
N LEU A 50 0.53 -11.18 6.37
CA LEU A 50 -0.28 -10.80 7.53
C LEU A 50 -1.16 -11.97 8.01
N ASP A 51 -1.82 -12.69 7.11
CA ASP A 51 -2.66 -13.84 7.46
C ASP A 51 -1.86 -14.99 8.11
N LYS A 52 -0.58 -15.14 7.75
CA LYS A 52 0.32 -16.13 8.36
C LYS A 52 0.80 -15.69 9.74
N VAL A 53 1.19 -14.43 9.88
CA VAL A 53 1.78 -13.88 11.13
C VAL A 53 0.70 -13.61 12.17
N TYR A 54 -0.49 -13.20 11.74
CA TYR A 54 -1.61 -12.82 12.60
C TYR A 54 -2.88 -13.61 12.25
N PRO A 55 -2.90 -14.94 12.46
CA PRO A 55 -4.05 -15.75 12.11
C PRO A 55 -5.28 -15.41 12.97
N ASN A 56 -6.47 -15.57 12.40
CA ASN A 56 -7.78 -15.43 13.08
C ASN A 56 -8.14 -14.01 13.57
N ILE A 57 -7.49 -12.96 13.07
CA ILE A 57 -7.94 -11.57 13.26
C ILE A 57 -8.34 -10.96 11.92
N SER A 58 -9.08 -9.86 11.96
CA SER A 58 -9.47 -9.16 10.72
C SER A 58 -8.26 -8.50 10.06
N LEU A 59 -8.30 -8.34 8.74
CA LEU A 59 -7.28 -7.64 7.96
C LEU A 59 -6.92 -6.27 8.55
N GLN A 60 -7.94 -5.49 8.94
CA GLN A 60 -7.76 -4.21 9.65
C GLN A 60 -6.86 -4.36 10.88
N LYS A 61 -7.15 -5.34 11.74
CA LYS A 61 -6.38 -5.58 12.97
C LYS A 61 -4.99 -6.13 12.66
N ALA A 62 -4.83 -6.92 11.61
CA ALA A 62 -3.55 -7.46 11.20
C ALA A 62 -2.59 -6.36 10.73
N TYR A 63 -3.05 -5.42 9.89
CA TYR A 63 -2.27 -4.23 9.55
C TYR A 63 -1.91 -3.39 10.77
N GLU A 64 -2.88 -3.11 11.65
CA GLU A 64 -2.61 -2.33 12.88
C GLU A 64 -1.60 -3.02 13.79
N GLN A 65 -1.67 -4.35 13.92
CA GLN A 65 -0.75 -5.11 14.75
C GLN A 65 0.64 -5.17 14.13
N TYR A 66 0.74 -5.39 12.81
CA TYR A 66 1.99 -5.30 12.07
C TYR A 66 2.70 -3.97 12.30
N LEU A 67 1.98 -2.85 12.12
CA LEU A 67 2.53 -1.51 12.29
C LEU A 67 3.01 -1.28 13.73
N LYS A 68 2.27 -1.73 14.75
CA LYS A 68 2.67 -1.62 16.15
C LYS A 68 3.91 -2.46 16.46
N ASP A 69 3.97 -3.69 15.97
CA ASP A 69 5.10 -4.60 16.21
C ASP A 69 6.40 -4.10 15.55
N LEU A 70 6.32 -3.29 14.48
CA LEU A 70 7.50 -2.69 13.86
C LEU A 70 8.21 -1.65 14.75
N ILE A 71 7.47 -0.95 15.62
CA ILE A 71 8.02 0.15 16.44
C ILE A 71 8.12 -0.21 17.93
N ASP A 72 7.41 -1.26 18.34
CA ASP A 72 7.45 -1.83 19.69
C ASP A 72 7.49 -3.36 19.58
N PRO A 73 8.62 -3.93 19.12
CA PRO A 73 8.72 -5.35 18.84
C PRO A 73 8.65 -6.17 20.13
N LYS A 74 7.69 -7.11 20.18
CA LYS A 74 7.55 -8.08 21.27
C LYS A 74 8.45 -9.30 21.13
N GLU A 75 9.06 -9.45 19.95
CA GLU A 75 9.98 -10.53 19.62
C GLU A 75 11.02 -10.05 18.61
N THR A 76 12.07 -10.85 18.42
CA THR A 76 13.22 -10.49 17.57
C THR A 76 13.27 -11.26 16.25
N ASP A 77 12.30 -12.13 15.97
CA ASP A 77 12.21 -12.80 14.67
C ASP A 77 11.70 -11.82 13.61
N TRP A 78 12.64 -11.09 13.01
CA TRP A 78 12.34 -10.14 11.94
C TRP A 78 12.03 -10.83 10.61
N ASP A 79 12.41 -12.10 10.43
CA ASP A 79 12.19 -12.82 9.17
C ASP A 79 10.71 -13.05 8.93
N LYS A 80 9.88 -13.14 9.97
CA LYS A 80 8.42 -13.25 9.85
C LYS A 80 7.79 -12.04 9.14
N PHE A 81 8.43 -10.87 9.15
CA PHE A 81 7.93 -9.66 8.49
C PHE A 81 8.34 -9.57 7.01
N ARG A 82 9.22 -10.46 6.54
CA ARG A 82 9.61 -10.53 5.13
C ARG A 82 8.45 -11.11 4.31
N PHE A 83 7.75 -10.25 3.58
CA PHE A 83 6.57 -10.65 2.80
C PHE A 83 6.85 -10.86 1.30
N LEU A 84 7.91 -10.24 0.75
CA LEU A 84 8.18 -10.28 -0.69
C LEU A 84 8.66 -11.66 -1.15
N SER A 85 7.84 -12.34 -1.95
CA SER A 85 8.28 -13.51 -2.73
C SER A 85 9.32 -13.11 -3.79
N ASP A 86 10.08 -14.09 -4.29
CA ASP A 86 11.05 -13.85 -5.36
C ASP A 86 10.37 -13.39 -6.67
N GLU A 87 9.16 -13.89 -6.94
CA GLU A 87 8.34 -13.48 -8.08
C GLU A 87 7.92 -12.00 -7.96
N THR A 88 7.34 -11.63 -6.82
CA THR A 88 6.92 -10.24 -6.58
C THR A 88 8.10 -9.29 -6.57
N ARG A 89 9.25 -9.69 -6.01
CA ARG A 89 10.48 -8.88 -6.08
C ARG A 89 10.92 -8.66 -7.51
N ALA A 90 10.94 -9.72 -8.33
CA ALA A 90 11.29 -9.61 -9.74
C ALA A 90 10.32 -8.71 -10.51
N GLU A 91 9.00 -8.81 -10.28
CA GLU A 91 8.03 -7.96 -10.98
C GLU A 91 8.09 -6.50 -10.49
N PHE A 92 8.36 -6.26 -9.21
CA PHE A 92 8.55 -4.90 -8.69
C PHE A 92 9.69 -4.17 -9.40
N GLU A 93 10.77 -4.88 -9.70
CA GLU A 93 11.92 -4.35 -10.45
C GLU A 93 11.63 -4.26 -11.96
N ASN A 94 11.15 -5.35 -12.56
CA ASN A 94 11.00 -5.48 -14.02
C ASN A 94 9.84 -4.65 -14.58
N SER A 95 8.78 -4.40 -13.79
CA SER A 95 7.69 -3.48 -14.15
C SER A 95 8.15 -2.02 -14.25
N GLY A 96 9.30 -1.71 -13.65
CA GLY A 96 9.80 -0.36 -13.45
C GLY A 96 9.10 0.39 -12.31
N LEU A 97 8.18 -0.23 -11.56
CA LEU A 97 7.51 0.41 -10.43
C LEU A 97 8.53 0.89 -9.38
N LYS A 98 9.54 0.08 -9.05
CA LYS A 98 10.60 0.46 -8.11
C LYS A 98 11.23 1.81 -8.43
N LYS A 99 11.48 2.10 -9.71
CA LYS A 99 12.07 3.37 -10.17
C LYS A 99 11.09 4.54 -10.15
N GLU A 100 9.78 4.30 -10.17
CA GLU A 100 8.77 5.35 -10.00
C GLU A 100 8.58 5.75 -8.53
N VAL A 101 9.01 4.90 -7.60
CA VAL A 101 8.86 5.08 -6.15
C VAL A 101 10.17 5.54 -5.50
N TYR A 102 11.30 4.97 -5.92
CA TYR A 102 12.61 5.25 -5.35
C TYR A 102 13.66 5.62 -6.39
N ASN A 103 14.56 6.51 -5.99
CA ASN A 103 15.86 6.73 -6.61
C ASN A 103 16.92 5.92 -5.85
N LEU A 104 17.97 5.53 -6.55
CA LEU A 104 19.10 4.81 -5.97
C LEU A 104 20.36 5.64 -6.24
N GLU A 105 21.06 6.03 -5.19
CA GLU A 105 22.28 6.84 -5.30
C GLU A 105 23.41 6.18 -4.51
N LEU A 106 24.65 6.45 -4.94
CA LEU A 106 25.85 6.05 -4.21
C LEU A 106 26.23 7.14 -3.23
N GLU A 107 26.18 6.82 -1.95
CA GLU A 107 26.54 7.73 -0.86
C GLU A 107 27.88 7.29 -0.25
N PHE A 108 28.87 8.18 -0.26
CA PHE A 108 30.16 7.90 0.36
C PHE A 108 30.04 7.96 1.88
N VAL A 109 30.38 6.86 2.54
CA VAL A 109 30.39 6.75 4.00
C VAL A 109 31.83 6.82 4.49
N GLU A 110 32.20 7.96 5.06
CA GLU A 110 33.56 8.28 5.49
C GLU A 110 34.13 7.22 6.46
N GLU A 111 33.32 6.79 7.44
CA GLU A 111 33.72 5.77 8.43
C GLU A 111 34.09 4.43 7.79
N LYS A 112 33.44 4.07 6.68
CA LYS A 112 33.68 2.83 5.94
C LYS A 112 34.71 3.00 4.83
N LYS A 113 35.06 4.25 4.48
CA LYS A 113 35.86 4.61 3.30
C LYS A 113 35.33 3.96 2.02
N ASP A 114 34.01 3.81 1.92
CA ASP A 114 33.35 3.12 0.83
C ASP A 114 31.99 3.78 0.52
N SER A 115 31.44 3.50 -0.66
CA SER A 115 30.12 3.98 -1.08
C SER A 115 29.05 2.93 -0.78
N LEU A 116 27.94 3.36 -0.18
CA LEU A 116 26.75 2.53 -0.01
C LEU A 116 25.69 2.94 -1.02
N LEU A 117 24.95 1.96 -1.53
CA LEU A 117 23.75 2.22 -2.30
C LEU A 117 22.62 2.57 -1.34
N THR A 118 22.15 3.82 -1.40
CA THR A 118 21.08 4.35 -0.56
C THR A 118 19.85 4.63 -1.42
N TYR A 119 18.68 4.19 -0.94
CA TYR A 119 17.41 4.55 -1.57
C TYR A 119 16.96 5.93 -1.10
N TYR A 120 16.44 6.72 -2.04
CA TYR A 120 15.79 8.00 -1.80
C TYR A 120 14.38 7.97 -2.38
N SER A 121 13.48 8.80 -1.86
CA SER A 121 12.14 8.94 -2.43
C SER A 121 12.21 9.55 -3.84
N ASN A 122 11.55 8.94 -4.82
CA ASN A 122 11.37 9.56 -6.13
C ASN A 122 10.13 10.46 -6.15
N GLY A 123 10.31 11.72 -5.77
CA GLY A 123 9.23 12.72 -5.72
C GLY A 123 8.60 13.06 -7.08
N VAL A 124 9.30 12.79 -8.19
CA VAL A 124 8.83 13.13 -9.54
C VAL A 124 8.37 11.91 -10.34
N GLY A 125 8.47 10.69 -9.77
CA GLY A 125 8.02 9.46 -10.40
C GLY A 125 6.49 9.40 -10.52
N LYS A 126 6.01 8.50 -11.38
CA LYS A 126 4.57 8.35 -11.65
C LYS A 126 3.75 8.01 -10.41
N TYR A 127 4.34 7.32 -9.43
CA TYR A 127 3.66 7.04 -8.17
C TYR A 127 3.30 8.33 -7.43
N MET A 128 4.29 9.20 -7.17
CA MET A 128 4.04 10.47 -6.48
C MET A 128 3.14 11.42 -7.29
N ARG A 129 3.25 11.42 -8.62
CA ARG A 129 2.31 12.15 -9.50
C ARG A 129 0.88 11.62 -9.36
N ALA A 130 0.70 10.30 -9.33
CA ALA A 130 -0.62 9.69 -9.19
C ALA A 130 -1.25 10.04 -7.83
N ILE A 131 -0.47 9.98 -6.74
CA ILE A 131 -0.90 10.43 -5.41
C ILE A 131 -1.28 11.92 -5.43
N TYR A 132 -0.44 12.79 -6.00
CA TYR A 132 -0.71 14.23 -6.08
C TYR A 132 -2.08 14.54 -6.69
N GLU A 133 -2.44 13.80 -7.73
CA GLU A 133 -3.67 13.99 -8.50
C GLU A 133 -4.95 13.53 -7.79
N ILE A 134 -4.83 12.73 -6.72
CA ILE A 134 -5.95 12.19 -5.95
C ILE A 134 -5.94 12.59 -4.47
N LYS A 135 -4.87 13.25 -4.00
CA LYS A 135 -4.62 13.52 -2.58
C LYS A 135 -5.75 14.26 -1.86
N GLU A 136 -6.53 15.06 -2.56
CA GLU A 136 -7.64 15.86 -2.00
C GLU A 136 -8.89 15.03 -1.68
N HIS A 137 -8.96 13.79 -2.17
CA HIS A 137 -10.08 12.90 -1.89
C HIS A 137 -10.09 12.38 -0.44
N ASP A 138 -8.92 12.34 0.19
CA ASP A 138 -8.74 11.67 1.48
C ASP A 138 -7.68 12.42 2.31
N THR A 139 -8.04 12.79 3.55
CA THR A 139 -7.14 13.51 4.45
C THR A 139 -5.84 12.75 4.72
N LEU A 140 -5.89 11.41 4.83
CA LEU A 140 -4.69 10.59 5.01
C LEU A 140 -3.79 10.68 3.77
N MET A 141 -4.38 10.64 2.57
CA MET A 141 -3.64 10.77 1.31
C MET A 141 -2.97 12.14 1.17
N MET A 142 -3.69 13.21 1.53
CA MET A 142 -3.15 14.57 1.57
C MET A 142 -1.94 14.67 2.49
N GLU A 143 -2.06 14.15 3.72
CA GLU A 143 -1.00 14.24 4.72
C GLU A 143 0.18 13.32 4.39
N TYR A 144 -0.07 12.16 3.80
CA TYR A 144 0.97 11.28 3.25
C TYR A 144 1.77 12.00 2.17
N TYR A 145 1.09 12.59 1.18
CA TYR A 145 1.74 13.32 0.08
C TYR A 145 2.66 14.43 0.62
N LYS A 146 2.14 15.29 1.51
CA LYS A 146 2.90 16.40 2.09
C LYS A 146 4.16 15.93 2.82
N ARG A 147 4.04 14.90 3.66
CA ARG A 147 5.18 14.36 4.42
C ARG A 147 6.24 13.77 3.50
N ARG A 148 5.80 13.05 2.47
CA ARG A 148 6.68 12.43 1.47
C ARG A 148 7.39 13.47 0.60
N GLU A 149 6.71 14.56 0.25
CA GLU A 149 7.26 15.69 -0.51
C GLU A 149 8.32 16.44 0.29
N ILE A 150 8.08 16.68 1.58
CA ILE A 150 8.98 17.44 2.45
C ILE A 150 10.17 16.58 2.93
N GLY A 151 9.89 15.36 3.39
CA GLY A 151 10.84 14.53 4.13
C GLY A 151 11.44 13.38 3.34
N GLY A 152 10.93 13.06 2.14
CA GLY A 152 11.34 11.88 1.41
C GLY A 152 10.95 10.57 2.13
N LEU A 153 11.90 9.64 2.24
CA LEU A 153 11.72 8.38 2.99
C LEU A 153 11.55 8.67 4.48
N MET A 154 10.47 8.17 5.08
CA MET A 154 10.22 8.32 6.51
C MET A 154 10.80 7.16 7.30
N GLN A 155 11.39 7.45 8.46
CA GLN A 155 11.73 6.41 9.44
C GLN A 155 10.46 5.68 9.90
N ASN A 156 10.59 4.39 10.21
CA ASN A 156 9.46 3.52 10.57
C ASN A 156 8.61 4.10 11.68
N GLU A 157 9.22 4.64 12.74
CA GLU A 157 8.54 5.24 13.88
C GLU A 157 7.71 6.46 13.47
N ILE A 158 8.25 7.31 12.59
CA ILE A 158 7.55 8.50 12.10
C ILE A 158 6.37 8.10 11.23
N PHE A 159 6.58 7.16 10.31
CA PHE A 159 5.54 6.69 9.41
C PHE A 159 4.41 5.97 10.17
N VAL A 160 4.73 5.00 11.02
CA VAL A 160 3.77 4.20 11.79
C VAL A 160 2.92 5.09 12.70
N ASN A 161 3.56 5.96 13.48
CA ASN A 161 2.81 6.86 14.37
C ASN A 161 1.93 7.82 13.56
N GLY A 162 2.44 8.31 12.41
CA GLY A 162 1.70 9.15 11.50
C GLY A 162 0.47 8.45 10.93
N ILE A 163 0.63 7.26 10.33
CA ILE A 163 -0.48 6.58 9.68
C ILE A 163 -1.54 6.13 10.69
N LEU A 164 -1.15 5.56 11.83
CA LEU A 164 -2.10 5.11 12.86
C LEU A 164 -2.88 6.27 13.48
N HIS A 165 -2.29 7.48 13.56
CA HIS A 165 -2.99 8.68 14.02
C HIS A 165 -4.21 9.02 13.14
N PHE A 166 -4.11 8.80 11.82
CA PHE A 166 -5.19 9.08 10.87
C PHE A 166 -6.24 7.96 10.78
N ARG A 167 -6.12 6.88 11.58
CA ARG A 167 -7.08 5.77 11.65
C ARG A 167 -7.43 5.20 10.25
N PRO A 168 -6.45 4.65 9.53
CA PRO A 168 -6.63 4.13 8.18
C PRO A 168 -7.71 3.05 8.14
N ASP A 169 -8.55 3.07 7.11
CA ASP A 169 -9.33 1.92 6.69
C ASP A 169 -8.48 1.03 5.77
N PHE A 170 -8.05 -0.14 6.23
CA PHE A 170 -7.24 -1.07 5.44
C PHE A 170 -8.06 -1.92 4.45
N ASN A 171 -9.37 -1.66 4.31
CA ASN A 171 -10.14 -2.09 3.14
C ASN A 171 -10.08 -1.05 2.01
N ASN A 172 -9.70 0.20 2.31
CA ASN A 172 -9.50 1.23 1.31
C ASN A 172 -8.32 0.89 0.38
N TYR A 173 -8.52 1.08 -0.92
CA TYR A 173 -7.55 0.77 -1.96
C TYR A 173 -6.20 1.50 -1.75
N PHE A 174 -6.21 2.77 -1.33
CA PHE A 174 -5.00 3.58 -1.21
C PHE A 174 -4.29 3.42 0.13
N HIS A 175 -5.03 3.33 1.24
CA HIS A 175 -4.43 3.23 2.58
C HIS A 175 -3.48 2.04 2.72
N LYS A 176 -3.91 0.87 2.23
CA LYS A 176 -3.08 -0.34 2.24
C LYS A 176 -1.83 -0.20 1.35
N ARG A 177 -1.97 0.44 0.18
CA ARG A 177 -0.87 0.63 -0.79
C ARG A 177 0.19 1.57 -0.24
N ILE A 178 -0.19 2.60 0.50
CA ILE A 178 0.76 3.47 1.21
C ILE A 178 1.61 2.64 2.18
N VAL A 179 0.98 1.83 3.05
CA VAL A 179 1.74 0.97 3.99
C VAL A 179 2.71 0.06 3.24
N VAL A 180 2.21 -0.65 2.23
CA VAL A 180 3.01 -1.62 1.49
C VAL A 180 4.22 -0.95 0.83
N ILE A 181 4.03 0.19 0.17
CA ILE A 181 5.14 0.95 -0.43
C ILE A 181 6.14 1.41 0.62
N GLU A 182 5.73 1.81 1.82
CA GLU A 182 6.69 2.26 2.84
C GLU A 182 7.56 1.12 3.40
N PHE A 183 7.21 -0.15 3.16
CA PHE A 183 7.96 -1.30 3.66
C PHE A 183 8.49 -2.24 2.57
N THR A 184 8.59 -1.79 1.32
CA THR A 184 8.98 -2.63 0.17
C THR A 184 10.45 -2.45 -0.28
N TYR A 185 11.19 -1.44 0.20
CA TYR A 185 12.54 -1.11 -0.30
C TYR A 185 13.67 -1.98 0.25
#